data_AF-A0A7C3EUU1-F1
#
_entry.id   AF-A0A7C3EUU1-F1
#
_cell.length_a   1.000
_cell.length_b   1.000
_cell.length_c   1.000
_cell.angle_alpha   90.00
_cell.angle_beta   90.00
_cell.angle_gamma   90.00
#
_symmetry.space_group_name_H-M   'P 1'
#
loop_
_entity.id
_entity.type
_entity.pdbx_description
1 polymer ?
#
loop_
_entity_poly.entity_id
_entity_poly.type
_entity_poly.pdbx_seq_one_letter_code
_entity_poly.pdbx_strand_id
1 'polypeptide(L)'
;MKALACCCFAASAIAAGLAAETGPFQRQWVHASETSAAIYWQLDDIRREALSYVEYGATEDLTQKTPATTDPRWAHFHRLRGLETGATYHYRMVVVDPETKAETKSDLLTFSTQKKADAIRVPQEVKGPPFTLDKPGATYILTRDVTADGNAFIITGSDVTLDLDGHTVVFGNNTDEQVSGILAKNTGKATVCNGHVVQGARCKAYSTAVESRWRPQPTEIFGISTDLHLPNAYPVKFLGKAANVRVHHNLLASRVTEIESRHYPGNDLLRLDISGGNIEVSDNLFTQGCHIGIRLAGEGPNVEVHHNDIRHHQLYVNGYALACSCPGLKVHHNRVTSSGRGAHLTAEGIEFADNHLDLVGHPDLDDMPAKSRPFKTIAVELHGIKLEGDKVRNCKIMGNHCRIVQKLPDAQWRYVPATPLNIACYDPNAMNEIVGNTFVALTEHRETRHGGYGDSGEWAASVYFVGMDRGQAEPGKWSAWLHDNRFISNDLFLGAQTPVNMTVRVEKNTFVLAAEPAPTGSHAPFWRIGPALEAAVKAGGNLFEGMRP
;
A
#
# COMPACT_ATOMS: atom_id res chain seq x y z
N MET A 1 34.80 -25.44 -30.75
CA MET A 1 33.85 -26.39 -30.15
C MET A 1 33.94 -26.23 -28.64
N LYS A 2 33.00 -25.49 -28.05
CA LYS A 2 32.88 -25.31 -26.59
C LYS A 2 31.46 -25.73 -26.22
N ALA A 3 31.37 -26.70 -25.32
CA ALA A 3 30.12 -27.29 -24.86
C ALA A 3 29.37 -26.32 -23.94
N LEU A 4 28.08 -26.11 -24.23
CA LEU A 4 27.11 -25.50 -23.34
C LEU A 4 26.66 -26.58 -22.34
N ALA A 5 26.89 -26.35 -21.05
CA ALA A 5 26.29 -27.14 -19.98
C ALA A 5 24.94 -26.50 -19.61
N CYS A 6 23.87 -27.24 -19.87
CA CYS A 6 22.49 -26.87 -19.58
C CYS A 6 22.19 -27.17 -18.10
N CYS A 7 22.00 -26.14 -17.28
CA CYS A 7 21.49 -26.29 -15.91
C CYS A 7 19.96 -26.50 -15.96
N CYS A 8 19.53 -27.73 -15.67
CA CYS A 8 18.12 -28.05 -15.45
C CYS A 8 17.75 -27.66 -14.00
N PHE A 9 16.90 -26.64 -13.84
CA PHE A 9 16.16 -26.44 -12.60
C PHE A 9 14.97 -27.42 -12.57
N ALA A 10 14.96 -28.32 -11.60
CA ALA A 10 13.85 -29.22 -11.36
C ALA A 10 12.68 -28.43 -10.74
N ALA A 11 11.65 -28.19 -11.54
CA ALA A 11 10.35 -27.74 -11.05
C ALA A 11 9.62 -28.95 -10.45
N SER A 12 9.34 -28.92 -9.14
CA SER A 12 8.37 -29.82 -8.53
C SER A 12 6.97 -29.25 -8.80
N ALA A 13 6.28 -29.84 -9.76
CA ALA A 13 4.89 -29.51 -10.06
C ALA A 13 3.97 -30.29 -9.11
N ILE A 14 3.28 -29.57 -8.22
CA ILE A 14 2.01 -30.05 -7.66
C ILE A 14 0.92 -29.40 -8.50
N ALA A 15 0.36 -30.17 -9.43
CA ALA A 15 -0.85 -29.80 -10.14
C ALA A 15 -2.04 -30.05 -9.21
N ALA A 16 -2.66 -28.97 -8.74
CA ALA A 16 -4.03 -28.99 -8.24
C ALA A 16 -4.88 -28.16 -9.21
N GLY A 17 -5.92 -28.77 -9.77
CA GLY A 17 -6.83 -28.12 -10.70
C GLY A 17 -7.54 -26.95 -10.04
N LEU A 18 -7.38 -25.75 -10.60
CA LEU A 18 -8.17 -24.58 -10.25
C LEU A 18 -9.58 -24.76 -10.80
N ALA A 19 -10.50 -25.29 -9.98
CA ALA A 19 -11.90 -24.94 -10.14
C ALA A 19 -12.01 -23.43 -9.92
N ALA A 20 -12.74 -22.71 -10.78
CA ALA A 20 -12.98 -21.30 -10.60
C ALA A 20 -13.61 -21.08 -9.20
N GLU A 21 -12.94 -20.32 -8.34
CA GLU A 21 -13.44 -19.99 -7.00
C GLU A 21 -14.76 -19.21 -7.16
N THR A 22 -15.91 -19.86 -6.95
CA THR A 22 -17.21 -19.19 -6.99
C THR A 22 -17.56 -18.65 -5.60
N GLY A 23 -17.79 -17.34 -5.49
CA GLY A 23 -18.21 -16.68 -4.24
C GLY A 23 -17.17 -15.72 -3.66
N PRO A 24 -17.43 -15.12 -2.48
CA PRO A 24 -16.65 -14.02 -1.92
C PRO A 24 -15.30 -14.44 -1.30
N PHE A 25 -14.80 -15.64 -1.60
CA PHE A 25 -13.57 -16.19 -1.02
C PHE A 25 -12.54 -16.41 -2.12
N GLN A 26 -11.98 -15.31 -2.62
CA GLN A 26 -10.93 -15.32 -3.64
C GLN A 26 -9.55 -15.35 -2.99
N ARG A 27 -8.56 -15.85 -3.74
CA ARG A 27 -7.14 -15.80 -3.35
C ARG A 27 -6.92 -16.39 -1.96
N GLN A 28 -7.51 -17.56 -1.73
CA GLN A 28 -7.43 -18.26 -0.46
C GLN A 28 -5.98 -18.69 -0.20
N TRP A 29 -5.50 -18.46 1.02
CA TRP A 29 -4.17 -18.87 1.42
C TRP A 29 -4.18 -19.34 2.87
N VAL A 30 -3.46 -20.44 3.13
CA VAL A 30 -3.27 -21.00 4.46
C VAL A 30 -1.79 -21.34 4.66
N HIS A 31 -1.28 -20.98 5.83
CA HIS A 31 0.02 -21.43 6.32
C HIS A 31 -0.14 -22.06 7.69
N ALA A 32 0.08 -23.37 7.77
CA ALA A 32 0.10 -24.11 9.02
C ALA A 32 1.53 -24.28 9.54
N SER A 33 1.70 -24.12 10.85
CA SER A 33 2.94 -24.40 11.58
C SER A 33 2.73 -25.53 12.61
N GLU A 34 3.54 -25.65 13.66
CA GLU A 34 3.45 -26.79 14.60
C GLU A 34 2.21 -26.70 15.50
N THR A 35 1.84 -25.49 15.92
CA THR A 35 0.72 -25.25 16.86
C THR A 35 -0.17 -24.07 16.46
N SER A 36 -0.03 -23.60 15.23
CA SER A 36 -0.76 -22.43 14.72
C SER A 36 -1.06 -22.53 13.22
N ALA A 37 -1.94 -21.66 12.75
CA ALA A 37 -2.13 -21.43 11.33
C ALA A 37 -2.50 -19.96 11.03
N ALA A 38 -2.04 -19.42 9.91
CA ALA A 38 -2.49 -18.16 9.35
C ALA A 38 -3.39 -18.44 8.14
N ILE A 39 -4.53 -17.76 8.08
CA ILE A 39 -5.55 -17.92 7.04
C ILE A 39 -5.83 -16.54 6.44
N TYR A 40 -5.90 -16.48 5.11
CA TYR A 40 -6.12 -15.27 4.35
C TYR A 40 -7.06 -15.51 3.17
N TRP A 41 -7.85 -14.49 2.83
CA TRP A 41 -8.61 -14.43 1.58
C TRP A 41 -8.98 -12.98 1.24
N GLN A 42 -9.49 -12.78 0.03
CA GLN A 42 -10.06 -11.53 -0.45
C GLN A 42 -11.51 -11.72 -0.90
N LEU A 43 -12.30 -10.65 -0.84
CA LEU A 43 -13.62 -10.65 -1.48
C LEU A 43 -13.50 -10.59 -3.01
N ASP A 44 -14.53 -11.09 -3.68
CA ASP A 44 -14.67 -11.16 -5.14
C ASP A 44 -14.74 -9.80 -5.83
N ASP A 45 -15.24 -8.78 -5.14
CA ASP A 45 -15.28 -7.41 -5.62
C ASP A 45 -14.42 -6.51 -4.74
N ILE A 46 -13.39 -5.91 -5.34
CA ILE A 46 -12.45 -4.99 -4.68
C ILE A 46 -13.12 -3.77 -4.03
N ARG A 47 -14.38 -3.47 -4.38
CA ARG A 47 -15.18 -2.36 -3.82
C ARG A 47 -15.92 -2.74 -2.55
N ARG A 48 -16.16 -4.04 -2.31
CA ARG A 48 -16.91 -4.54 -1.15
C ARG A 48 -16.03 -4.65 0.07
N GLU A 49 -16.62 -4.50 1.25
CA GLU A 49 -15.96 -4.78 2.53
C GLU A 49 -16.88 -5.65 3.38
N ALA A 50 -16.30 -6.52 4.20
CA ALA A 50 -17.03 -7.33 5.13
C ALA A 50 -16.29 -7.44 6.48
N LEU A 51 -17.04 -7.72 7.55
CA LEU A 51 -16.43 -8.26 8.75
C LEU A 51 -16.13 -9.75 8.52
N SER A 52 -15.27 -10.36 9.34
CA SER A 52 -14.91 -11.76 9.16
C SER A 52 -14.49 -12.46 10.44
N TYR A 53 -14.66 -13.78 10.45
CA TYR A 53 -14.04 -14.69 11.40
C TYR A 53 -13.79 -16.06 10.75
N VAL A 54 -13.06 -16.94 11.43
CA VAL A 54 -12.83 -18.32 11.02
C VAL A 54 -13.44 -19.26 12.05
N GLU A 55 -14.26 -20.20 11.62
CA GLU A 55 -14.72 -21.36 12.41
C GLU A 55 -13.73 -22.52 12.17
N TYR A 56 -13.31 -23.24 13.21
CA TYR A 56 -12.34 -24.33 13.09
C TYR A 56 -12.49 -25.40 14.17
N GLY A 57 -11.98 -26.61 13.92
CA GLY A 57 -11.99 -27.71 14.87
C GLY A 57 -11.23 -28.94 14.37
N ALA A 58 -10.96 -29.90 15.24
CA ALA A 58 -10.34 -31.19 14.87
C ALA A 58 -11.34 -32.11 14.14
N THR A 59 -12.62 -31.77 14.14
CA THR A 59 -13.70 -32.46 13.42
C THR A 59 -14.49 -31.46 12.58
N GLU A 60 -15.39 -31.96 11.74
CA GLU A 60 -16.27 -31.15 10.89
C GLU A 60 -17.29 -30.29 11.67
N ASP A 61 -17.41 -30.48 13.00
CA ASP A 61 -18.34 -29.74 13.86
C ASP A 61 -17.86 -28.30 14.21
N LEU A 62 -16.60 -27.96 13.89
CA LEU A 62 -16.00 -26.62 14.04
C LEU A 62 -16.28 -25.94 15.39
N THR A 63 -15.86 -26.57 16.48
CA THR A 63 -16.19 -26.14 17.85
C THR A 63 -15.50 -24.86 18.33
N GLN A 64 -14.60 -24.28 17.53
CA GLN A 64 -13.84 -23.08 17.87
C GLN A 64 -14.05 -21.99 16.81
N LYS A 65 -13.82 -20.72 17.19
CA LYS A 65 -13.79 -19.61 16.24
C LYS A 65 -12.82 -18.52 16.64
N THR A 66 -12.27 -17.80 15.66
CA THR A 66 -11.52 -16.57 15.92
C THR A 66 -12.45 -15.43 16.35
N PRO A 67 -11.92 -14.39 17.01
CA PRO A 67 -12.66 -13.15 17.17
C PRO A 67 -13.07 -12.57 15.81
N ALA A 68 -14.28 -12.03 15.73
CA ALA A 68 -14.69 -11.26 14.57
C ALA A 68 -13.83 -10.01 14.42
N THR A 69 -13.50 -9.65 13.18
CA THR A 69 -12.87 -8.36 12.89
C THR A 69 -13.78 -7.22 13.34
N THR A 70 -13.19 -6.13 13.79
CA THR A 70 -13.93 -4.94 14.28
C THR A 70 -14.25 -3.95 13.16
N ASP A 71 -13.44 -3.94 12.13
CA ASP A 71 -13.57 -3.06 10.97
C ASP A 71 -13.77 -3.91 9.70
N PRO A 72 -14.70 -3.51 8.82
CA PRO A 72 -14.90 -4.22 7.56
C PRO A 72 -13.74 -3.95 6.61
N ARG A 73 -13.37 -4.97 5.82
CA ARG A 73 -12.25 -4.94 4.86
C ARG A 73 -12.53 -5.77 3.62
N TRP A 74 -11.72 -5.53 2.60
CA TRP A 74 -11.71 -6.33 1.37
C TRP A 74 -10.82 -7.57 1.51
N ALA A 75 -9.65 -7.41 2.11
CA ALA A 75 -8.78 -8.54 2.45
C ALA A 75 -8.95 -8.92 3.93
N HIS A 76 -8.82 -10.21 4.21
CA HIS A 76 -9.06 -10.78 5.53
C HIS A 76 -7.86 -11.60 5.97
N PHE A 77 -7.50 -11.48 7.25
CA PHE A 77 -6.38 -12.20 7.85
C PHE A 77 -6.76 -12.68 9.24
N HIS A 78 -6.64 -13.98 9.48
CA HIS A 78 -6.95 -14.62 10.76
C HIS A 78 -5.80 -15.54 11.19
N ARG A 79 -5.56 -15.61 12.50
CA ARG A 79 -4.55 -16.50 13.07
C ARG A 79 -5.17 -17.42 14.11
N LEU A 80 -4.95 -18.71 13.91
CA LEU A 80 -5.28 -19.78 14.84
C LEU A 80 -4.05 -20.09 15.70
N ARG A 81 -4.25 -20.35 16.99
CA ARG A 81 -3.18 -20.62 17.97
C ARG A 81 -3.59 -21.77 18.89
N GLY A 82 -2.61 -22.42 19.50
CA GLY A 82 -2.85 -23.48 20.48
C GLY A 82 -3.40 -24.77 19.87
N LEU A 83 -3.07 -25.01 18.60
CA LEU A 83 -3.44 -26.21 17.89
C LEU A 83 -2.54 -27.38 18.34
N GLU A 84 -3.11 -28.58 18.40
CA GLU A 84 -2.34 -29.81 18.57
C GLU A 84 -1.42 -30.05 17.37
N THR A 85 -0.17 -30.44 17.63
CA THR A 85 0.81 -30.77 16.59
C THR A 85 0.55 -32.14 15.98
N GLY A 86 0.64 -32.24 14.65
CA GLY A 86 0.43 -33.51 13.93
C GLY A 86 -1.04 -33.86 13.74
N ALA A 87 -1.95 -32.89 13.92
CA ALA A 87 -3.38 -33.07 13.77
C ALA A 87 -3.89 -32.40 12.48
N THR A 88 -5.00 -32.92 11.95
CA THR A 88 -5.75 -32.26 10.87
C THR A 88 -6.87 -31.45 11.48
N TYR A 89 -7.00 -30.21 11.01
CA TYR A 89 -8.07 -29.30 11.39
C TYR A 89 -8.96 -29.05 10.19
N HIS A 90 -10.26 -29.01 10.45
CA HIS A 90 -11.28 -28.52 9.54
C HIS A 90 -11.55 -27.05 9.86
N TYR A 91 -11.81 -26.24 8.83
CA TYR A 91 -12.13 -24.83 9.01
C TYR A 91 -13.07 -24.31 7.93
N ARG A 92 -13.75 -23.20 8.24
CA ARG A 92 -14.52 -22.38 7.29
C ARG A 92 -14.20 -20.92 7.51
N MET A 93 -14.04 -20.19 6.41
CA MET A 93 -13.98 -18.73 6.42
C MET A 93 -15.41 -18.20 6.44
N VAL A 94 -15.66 -17.20 7.28
CA VAL A 94 -16.97 -16.56 7.40
C VAL A 94 -16.81 -15.08 7.11
N VAL A 95 -17.57 -14.58 6.14
CA VAL A 95 -17.74 -13.14 5.91
C VAL A 95 -19.09 -12.72 6.45
N VAL A 96 -19.12 -11.60 7.15
CA VAL A 96 -20.30 -11.05 7.80
C VAL A 96 -20.56 -9.67 7.22
N ASP A 97 -21.74 -9.49 6.65
CA ASP A 97 -22.17 -8.20 6.14
C ASP A 97 -22.24 -7.17 7.30
N PRO A 98 -21.57 -6.01 7.17
CA PRO A 98 -21.45 -5.09 8.28
C PRO A 98 -22.78 -4.44 8.67
N GLU A 99 -23.76 -4.35 7.76
CA GLU A 99 -25.05 -3.69 8.00
C GLU A 99 -26.11 -4.67 8.50
N THR A 100 -26.35 -5.71 7.72
CA THR A 100 -27.41 -6.71 7.93
C THR A 100 -27.01 -7.80 8.91
N LYS A 101 -25.70 -7.96 9.17
CA LYS A 101 -25.11 -9.06 9.94
C LYS A 101 -25.32 -10.45 9.32
N ALA A 102 -25.73 -10.51 8.05
CA ALA A 102 -25.86 -11.77 7.32
C ALA A 102 -24.49 -12.42 7.13
N GLU A 103 -24.42 -13.74 7.30
CA GLU A 103 -23.18 -14.50 7.13
C GLU A 103 -23.17 -15.25 5.80
N THR A 104 -22.01 -15.23 5.13
CA THR A 104 -21.68 -16.15 4.04
C THR A 104 -20.48 -16.98 4.46
N LYS A 105 -20.54 -18.29 4.28
CA LYS A 105 -19.51 -19.24 4.70
C LYS A 105 -18.86 -19.89 3.48
N SER A 106 -17.57 -20.17 3.57
CA SER A 106 -16.86 -20.96 2.56
C SER A 106 -17.25 -22.44 2.63
N ASP A 107 -16.78 -23.23 1.67
CA ASP A 107 -16.72 -24.68 1.79
C ASP A 107 -15.93 -25.10 3.03
N LEU A 108 -16.17 -26.33 3.51
CA LEU A 108 -15.36 -26.94 4.56
C LEU A 108 -13.98 -27.27 3.99
N LEU A 109 -12.95 -26.64 4.54
CA LEU A 109 -11.56 -26.79 4.13
C LEU A 109 -10.78 -27.48 5.25
N THR A 110 -9.57 -27.97 4.93
CA THR A 110 -8.69 -28.62 5.91
C THR A 110 -7.26 -28.15 5.79
N PHE A 111 -6.53 -28.15 6.91
CA PHE A 111 -5.07 -28.07 6.94
C PHE A 111 -4.54 -29.01 8.03
N SER A 112 -3.24 -29.33 7.98
CA SER A 112 -2.61 -30.15 9.01
C SER A 112 -1.45 -29.40 9.64
N THR A 113 -1.38 -29.43 10.97
CA THR A 113 -0.16 -29.05 11.70
C THR A 113 0.85 -30.18 11.59
N GLN A 114 2.13 -29.86 11.56
CA GLN A 114 3.18 -30.87 11.50
C GLN A 114 4.37 -30.45 12.34
N LYS A 115 4.92 -31.40 13.10
CA LYS A 115 6.19 -31.20 13.80
C LYS A 115 7.31 -31.13 12.76
N LYS A 116 8.07 -30.05 12.75
CA LYS A 116 9.28 -29.91 11.94
C LYS A 116 10.43 -30.57 12.70
N ALA A 117 10.71 -31.83 12.40
CA ALA A 117 11.61 -32.68 13.19
C ALA A 117 12.96 -32.01 13.48
N ASP A 118 13.59 -31.41 12.45
CA ASP A 118 14.92 -30.82 12.54
C ASP A 118 14.96 -29.33 12.93
N ALA A 119 13.80 -28.77 13.31
CA ALA A 119 13.75 -27.38 13.74
C ALA A 119 14.47 -27.15 15.07
N ILE A 120 15.02 -25.95 15.26
CA ILE A 120 15.61 -25.52 16.53
C ILE A 120 14.54 -24.74 17.29
N ARG A 121 14.17 -25.18 18.49
CA ARG A 121 13.13 -24.57 19.31
C ARG A 121 13.67 -23.40 20.11
N VAL A 122 13.07 -22.22 19.92
CA VAL A 122 13.36 -21.01 20.68
C VAL A 122 12.27 -20.81 21.73
N PRO A 123 12.60 -20.49 22.99
CA PRO A 123 13.93 -20.20 23.55
C PRO A 123 14.67 -21.39 24.20
N GLN A 124 14.19 -22.62 24.06
CA GLN A 124 14.73 -23.79 24.76
C GLN A 124 16.17 -24.12 24.33
N GLU A 125 16.44 -24.03 23.02
CA GLU A 125 17.70 -24.46 22.41
C GLU A 125 18.60 -23.26 22.04
N VAL A 126 18.08 -22.04 22.10
CA VAL A 126 18.82 -20.81 21.75
C VAL A 126 18.76 -19.84 22.92
N LYS A 127 19.92 -19.45 23.44
CA LYS A 127 20.03 -18.44 24.50
C LYS A 127 19.69 -17.04 23.95
N GLY A 128 19.03 -16.22 24.76
CA GLY A 128 18.62 -14.86 24.42
C GLY A 128 17.59 -14.30 25.42
N PRO A 129 16.98 -13.14 25.14
CA PRO A 129 17.17 -12.29 23.96
C PRO A 129 18.48 -11.46 24.00
N PRO A 130 19.06 -11.05 22.85
CA PRO A 130 18.62 -11.42 21.51
C PRO A 130 18.92 -12.89 21.20
N PHE A 131 17.97 -13.59 20.59
CA PHE A 131 18.17 -14.93 20.05
C PHE A 131 18.92 -14.85 18.73
N THR A 132 20.15 -15.36 18.69
CA THR A 132 20.96 -15.35 17.47
C THR A 132 20.71 -16.62 16.67
N LEU A 133 20.27 -16.46 15.41
CA LEU A 133 19.91 -17.54 14.49
C LEU A 133 21.02 -17.70 13.46
N ASP A 134 22.05 -18.47 13.81
CA ASP A 134 23.34 -18.53 13.13
C ASP A 134 23.58 -19.81 12.31
N LYS A 135 22.80 -20.87 12.51
CA LYS A 135 22.98 -22.14 11.80
C LYS A 135 22.46 -22.05 10.37
N PRO A 136 23.31 -22.20 9.34
CA PRO A 136 22.88 -22.17 7.94
C PRO A 136 21.82 -23.24 7.62
N GLY A 137 20.83 -22.88 6.81
CA GLY A 137 19.75 -23.78 6.36
C GLY A 137 18.76 -24.18 7.46
N ALA A 138 18.92 -23.67 8.68
CA ALA A 138 18.10 -24.10 9.82
C ALA A 138 16.72 -23.44 9.82
N THR A 139 15.72 -24.20 10.26
CA THR A 139 14.42 -23.68 10.65
C THR A 139 14.40 -23.50 12.16
N TYR A 140 14.07 -22.29 12.62
CA TYR A 140 13.84 -21.97 14.02
C TYR A 140 12.36 -21.78 14.26
N ILE A 141 11.85 -22.36 15.34
CA ILE A 141 10.44 -22.30 15.72
C ILE A 141 10.35 -21.66 17.10
N LEU A 142 9.62 -20.55 17.18
CA LEU A 142 9.26 -19.98 18.47
C LEU A 142 8.16 -20.84 19.11
N THR A 143 8.32 -21.20 20.37
CA THR A 143 7.40 -22.14 21.07
C THR A 143 6.60 -21.49 22.20
N ARG A 144 6.85 -20.22 22.47
CA ARG A 144 6.13 -19.40 23.44
C ARG A 144 6.34 -17.92 23.14
N ASP A 145 5.44 -17.10 23.65
CA ASP A 145 5.60 -15.65 23.58
C ASP A 145 6.88 -15.22 24.32
N VAL A 146 7.58 -14.23 23.77
CA VAL A 146 8.84 -13.71 24.32
C VAL A 146 8.84 -12.19 24.40
N THR A 147 9.55 -11.66 25.38
CA THR A 147 9.79 -10.22 25.56
C THR A 147 11.28 -9.96 25.64
N ALA A 148 11.73 -8.95 24.91
CA ALA A 148 13.11 -8.50 24.88
C ALA A 148 13.19 -7.00 25.23
N ASP A 149 14.10 -6.65 26.16
CA ASP A 149 14.37 -5.25 26.48
C ASP A 149 14.96 -4.48 25.28
N GLY A 150 15.74 -5.16 24.43
CA GLY A 150 16.30 -4.64 23.18
C GLY A 150 15.87 -5.43 21.95
N ASN A 151 16.84 -5.87 21.13
CA ASN A 151 16.56 -6.72 19.97
C ASN A 151 16.01 -8.09 20.43
N ALA A 152 15.00 -8.64 19.75
CA ALA A 152 14.50 -9.98 20.08
C ALA A 152 15.21 -11.09 19.29
N PHE A 153 15.32 -10.97 17.97
CA PHE A 153 15.98 -11.95 17.09
C PHE A 153 17.01 -11.30 16.18
N ILE A 154 18.14 -11.98 15.98
CA ILE A 154 19.17 -11.58 15.01
C ILE A 154 19.48 -12.78 14.11
N ILE A 155 19.18 -12.67 12.81
CA ILE A 155 19.47 -13.71 11.81
C ILE A 155 20.86 -13.45 11.23
N THR A 156 21.80 -14.38 11.45
CA THR A 156 23.18 -14.31 10.94
C THR A 156 23.54 -15.48 10.03
N GLY A 157 22.85 -16.62 10.15
CA GLY A 157 23.02 -17.79 9.26
C GLY A 157 22.38 -17.57 7.88
N SER A 158 22.97 -18.16 6.83
CA SER A 158 22.37 -18.18 5.48
C SER A 158 21.20 -19.16 5.42
N ASP A 159 20.20 -18.87 4.58
CA ASP A 159 19.07 -19.75 4.28
C ASP A 159 18.27 -20.16 5.53
N VAL A 160 18.16 -19.23 6.49
CA VAL A 160 17.45 -19.42 7.76
C VAL A 160 15.97 -19.15 7.57
N THR A 161 15.13 -20.02 8.15
CA THR A 161 13.70 -19.78 8.34
C THR A 161 13.43 -19.52 9.82
N LEU A 162 12.83 -18.39 10.14
CA LEU A 162 12.24 -18.10 11.44
C LEU A 162 10.72 -18.18 11.31
N ASP A 163 10.14 -19.21 11.90
CA ASP A 163 8.70 -19.36 12.06
C ASP A 163 8.35 -19.04 13.51
N LEU A 164 7.47 -18.06 13.71
CA LEU A 164 7.07 -17.64 15.03
C LEU A 164 5.94 -18.51 15.61
N ASP A 165 5.42 -19.50 14.86
CA ASP A 165 4.35 -20.43 15.25
C ASP A 165 3.16 -19.74 15.94
N GLY A 166 2.78 -18.59 15.40
CA GLY A 166 1.70 -17.76 15.87
C GLY A 166 1.95 -17.03 17.19
N HIS A 167 3.16 -17.10 17.75
CA HIS A 167 3.54 -16.46 19.00
C HIS A 167 3.81 -14.96 18.88
N THR A 168 3.74 -14.30 20.04
CA THR A 168 4.04 -12.87 20.19
C THR A 168 5.52 -12.65 20.51
N VAL A 169 6.12 -11.70 19.81
CA VAL A 169 7.48 -11.19 20.06
C VAL A 169 7.36 -9.72 20.45
N VAL A 170 7.61 -9.40 21.72
CA VAL A 170 7.74 -8.01 22.21
C VAL A 170 9.20 -7.61 22.19
N PHE A 171 9.54 -6.51 21.53
CA PHE A 171 10.93 -6.01 21.45
C PHE A 171 11.01 -4.54 21.91
N GLY A 172 12.20 -4.08 22.31
CA GLY A 172 12.33 -2.70 22.79
C GLY A 172 11.48 -2.42 24.03
N ASN A 173 11.41 -3.38 24.95
CA ASN A 173 10.60 -3.25 26.15
C ASN A 173 11.18 -2.24 27.15
N ASN A 174 12.51 -2.18 27.26
CA ASN A 174 13.19 -1.28 28.18
C ASN A 174 14.65 -1.02 27.75
N THR A 175 14.84 -0.15 26.77
CA THR A 175 16.16 0.26 26.30
C THR A 175 16.17 1.72 25.83
N ASP A 176 17.35 2.32 25.79
CA ASP A 176 17.60 3.63 25.19
C ASP A 176 18.17 3.51 23.76
N GLU A 177 18.34 2.28 23.27
CA GLU A 177 18.89 1.98 21.96
C GLU A 177 17.82 1.87 20.88
N GLN A 178 18.24 2.09 19.63
CA GLN A 178 17.43 1.76 18.46
C GLN A 178 17.54 0.25 18.21
N VAL A 179 16.41 -0.44 18.23
CA VAL A 179 16.38 -1.92 18.23
C VAL A 179 15.33 -2.45 17.26
N SER A 180 15.38 -3.76 17.02
CA SER A 180 14.47 -4.44 16.11
C SER A 180 13.90 -5.72 16.72
N GLY A 181 12.65 -6.03 16.38
CA GLY A 181 12.05 -7.32 16.73
C GLY A 181 12.83 -8.45 16.08
N ILE A 182 13.00 -8.35 14.76
CA ILE A 182 13.72 -9.33 13.95
C ILE A 182 14.68 -8.57 13.04
N LEU A 183 15.97 -8.82 13.21
CA LEU A 183 17.04 -8.15 12.47
C LEU A 183 17.81 -9.14 11.61
N ALA A 184 17.66 -9.03 10.29
CA ALA A 184 18.40 -9.86 9.35
C ALA A 184 19.75 -9.21 8.98
N LYS A 185 20.85 -9.88 9.37
CA LYS A 185 22.25 -9.49 9.14
C LYS A 185 23.05 -10.52 8.33
N ASN A 186 22.44 -11.61 7.94
CA ASN A 186 23.08 -12.74 7.28
C ASN A 186 23.51 -12.45 5.82
N THR A 187 24.18 -13.38 5.17
CA THR A 187 24.63 -13.24 3.77
C THR A 187 23.89 -14.12 2.78
N GLY A 188 22.89 -14.91 3.22
CA GLY A 188 22.06 -15.77 2.35
C GLY A 188 20.56 -15.48 2.49
N LYS A 189 19.67 -16.39 2.04
CA LYS A 189 18.21 -16.20 2.14
C LYS A 189 17.77 -16.06 3.60
N ALA A 190 16.71 -15.30 3.86
CA ALA A 190 16.01 -15.31 5.14
C ALA A 190 14.50 -15.39 4.92
N THR A 191 13.81 -16.23 5.69
CA THR A 191 12.35 -16.27 5.75
C THR A 191 11.90 -15.94 7.17
N VAL A 192 10.95 -15.03 7.31
CA VAL A 192 10.31 -14.67 8.59
C VAL A 192 8.81 -14.87 8.44
N CYS A 193 8.20 -15.68 9.30
CA CYS A 193 6.80 -16.00 9.14
C CYS A 193 5.99 -16.21 10.42
N ASN A 194 4.67 -16.08 10.25
CA ASN A 194 3.63 -16.59 11.14
C ASN A 194 3.74 -16.17 12.62
N GLY A 195 3.57 -14.89 12.95
CA GLY A 195 3.53 -14.44 14.35
C GLY A 195 3.16 -12.98 14.52
N HIS A 196 3.18 -12.50 15.76
CA HIS A 196 2.84 -11.12 16.09
C HIS A 196 4.05 -10.38 16.68
N VAL A 197 4.55 -9.35 15.99
CA VAL A 197 5.73 -8.58 16.41
C VAL A 197 5.29 -7.22 16.95
N VAL A 198 5.54 -6.98 18.23
CA VAL A 198 4.99 -5.85 18.99
C VAL A 198 6.11 -4.99 19.56
N GLN A 199 5.99 -3.67 19.41
CA GLN A 199 6.88 -2.74 20.08
C GLN A 199 6.54 -2.66 21.57
N GLY A 200 7.55 -2.81 22.42
CA GLY A 200 7.44 -2.70 23.86
C GLY A 200 7.39 -1.24 24.34
N ALA A 201 7.43 -1.08 25.67
CA ALA A 201 7.13 0.20 26.29
C ALA A 201 8.16 1.31 26.04
N ARG A 202 9.44 0.98 25.82
CA ARG A 202 10.52 1.96 25.80
C ARG A 202 11.71 1.50 24.94
N CYS A 203 11.85 2.11 23.77
CA CYS A 203 13.05 2.06 22.93
C CYS A 203 13.26 3.38 22.18
N LYS A 204 14.44 3.58 21.59
CA LYS A 204 14.73 4.78 20.79
C LYS A 204 13.83 4.84 19.54
N ALA A 205 13.62 6.06 19.04
CA ALA A 205 12.98 6.30 17.76
C ALA A 205 13.65 5.48 16.63
N TYR A 206 12.93 5.24 15.53
CA TYR A 206 13.39 4.46 14.37
C TYR A 206 13.55 2.95 14.60
N SER A 207 13.14 2.44 15.76
CA SER A 207 13.08 1.01 16.04
C SER A 207 12.10 0.29 15.10
N THR A 208 12.33 -0.98 14.78
CA THR A 208 11.68 -1.63 13.63
C THR A 208 11.21 -3.05 13.97
N ALA A 209 9.99 -3.45 13.60
CA ALA A 209 9.53 -4.82 13.88
C ALA A 209 10.37 -5.85 13.09
N VAL A 210 10.47 -5.70 11.77
CA VAL A 210 11.34 -6.51 10.91
C VAL A 210 12.26 -5.63 10.08
N GLU A 211 13.56 -5.77 10.28
CA GLU A 211 14.57 -4.99 9.56
C GLU A 211 15.52 -5.89 8.77
N SER A 212 15.72 -5.54 7.50
CA SER A 212 16.84 -6.02 6.69
C SER A 212 17.70 -4.81 6.32
N ARG A 213 18.98 -4.83 6.71
CA ARG A 213 19.84 -3.65 6.58
C ARG A 213 21.05 -3.96 5.70
N TRP A 214 21.24 -3.16 4.65
CA TRP A 214 22.35 -3.27 3.69
C TRP A 214 22.50 -4.66 3.04
N ARG A 215 21.39 -5.40 2.87
CA ARG A 215 21.38 -6.77 2.34
C ARG A 215 20.55 -6.90 1.06
N PRO A 216 21.17 -7.24 -0.09
CA PRO A 216 20.45 -7.54 -1.34
C PRO A 216 20.03 -9.02 -1.45
N GLN A 217 20.03 -9.75 -0.32
CA GLN A 217 19.83 -11.20 -0.31
C GLN A 217 18.35 -11.55 -0.23
N PRO A 218 17.94 -12.70 -0.79
CA PRO A 218 16.53 -13.08 -0.82
C PRO A 218 15.90 -13.02 0.56
N THR A 219 14.80 -12.29 0.69
CA THR A 219 14.09 -12.18 1.96
C THR A 219 12.60 -12.31 1.73
N GLU A 220 11.98 -13.25 2.45
CA GLU A 220 10.56 -13.54 2.36
C GLU A 220 9.89 -13.32 3.71
N ILE A 221 8.82 -12.53 3.74
CA ILE A 221 8.10 -12.16 4.96
C ILE A 221 6.61 -12.42 4.74
N PHE A 222 6.02 -13.33 5.52
CA PHE A 222 4.59 -13.66 5.39
C PHE A 222 3.90 -14.10 6.67
N GLY A 223 2.58 -13.96 6.74
CA GLY A 223 1.78 -14.42 7.87
C GLY A 223 2.09 -13.69 9.18
N ILE A 224 2.82 -12.57 9.15
CA ILE A 224 3.11 -11.79 10.36
C ILE A 224 2.09 -10.67 10.56
N SER A 225 1.90 -10.25 11.80
CA SER A 225 1.19 -9.02 12.15
C SER A 225 2.05 -8.12 13.04
N THR A 226 1.94 -6.80 12.89
CA THR A 226 2.73 -5.84 13.70
C THR A 226 1.85 -4.92 14.54
N ASP A 227 2.40 -4.40 15.64
CA ASP A 227 1.82 -3.28 16.38
C ASP A 227 2.92 -2.41 16.98
N LEU A 228 3.16 -1.25 16.35
CA LEU A 228 4.18 -0.28 16.77
C LEU A 228 3.54 1.05 17.16
N HIS A 229 4.13 1.78 18.10
CA HIS A 229 3.52 3.00 18.64
C HIS A 229 4.51 4.09 19.09
N LEU A 230 5.81 3.80 19.19
CA LEU A 230 6.82 4.81 19.57
C LEU A 230 7.30 5.62 18.35
N PRO A 231 7.87 6.82 18.55
CA PRO A 231 8.19 7.75 17.46
C PRO A 231 9.03 7.13 16.32
N ASN A 232 8.65 7.44 15.08
CA ASN A 232 9.29 6.97 13.85
C ASN A 232 9.49 5.45 13.73
N ALA A 233 8.75 4.60 14.44
CA ALA A 233 8.94 3.15 14.34
C ALA A 233 8.39 2.58 13.01
N TYR A 234 9.01 1.51 12.49
CA TYR A 234 8.65 0.90 11.20
C TYR A 234 8.21 -0.55 11.36
N PRO A 235 7.03 -0.95 10.84
CA PRO A 235 6.66 -2.37 10.78
C PRO A 235 7.70 -3.20 10.04
N VAL A 236 7.99 -2.83 8.78
CA VAL A 236 8.98 -3.52 7.95
C VAL A 236 9.84 -2.51 7.20
N LYS A 237 11.16 -2.67 7.29
CA LYS A 237 12.11 -1.75 6.66
C LYS A 237 13.29 -2.51 6.05
N PHE A 238 13.50 -2.31 4.76
CA PHE A 238 14.70 -2.70 4.03
C PHE A 238 15.54 -1.46 3.80
N LEU A 239 16.49 -1.22 4.70
CA LEU A 239 17.30 -0.01 4.70
C LEU A 239 18.53 -0.19 3.81
N GLY A 240 18.67 0.70 2.84
CA GLY A 240 19.86 0.89 2.02
C GLY A 240 20.11 -0.14 0.91
N LYS A 241 19.52 -1.34 0.98
CA LYS A 241 19.51 -2.35 -0.09
C LYS A 241 18.30 -3.27 0.01
N ALA A 242 17.44 -3.27 -1.01
CA ALA A 242 16.41 -4.27 -1.27
C ALA A 242 16.61 -4.87 -2.67
N ALA A 243 16.59 -6.20 -2.75
CA ALA A 243 16.59 -7.01 -3.98
C ALA A 243 16.13 -8.43 -3.61
N ASN A 244 15.44 -9.13 -4.53
CA ASN A 244 14.92 -10.48 -4.30
C ASN A 244 14.00 -10.57 -3.06
N VAL A 245 13.05 -9.64 -2.93
CA VAL A 245 12.21 -9.51 -1.74
C VAL A 245 10.78 -9.96 -2.05
N ARG A 246 10.18 -10.78 -1.18
CA ARG A 246 8.76 -11.12 -1.21
C ARG A 246 8.12 -10.74 0.13
N VAL A 247 7.15 -9.84 0.11
CA VAL A 247 6.35 -9.49 1.30
C VAL A 247 4.90 -9.80 0.98
N HIS A 248 4.33 -10.83 1.61
CA HIS A 248 2.97 -11.23 1.30
C HIS A 248 2.15 -11.77 2.47
N HIS A 249 0.82 -11.64 2.41
CA HIS A 249 -0.07 -12.23 3.41
C HIS A 249 0.21 -11.77 4.86
N ASN A 250 0.56 -10.49 5.02
CA ASN A 250 0.83 -9.87 6.32
C ASN A 250 -0.25 -8.89 6.73
N LEU A 251 -0.38 -8.63 8.05
CA LEU A 251 -1.10 -7.50 8.61
C LEU A 251 -0.11 -6.49 9.21
N LEU A 252 0.31 -5.51 8.41
CA LEU A 252 1.26 -4.48 8.85
C LEU A 252 0.49 -3.29 9.41
N ALA A 253 0.37 -3.24 10.75
CA ALA A 253 -0.28 -2.17 11.48
C ALA A 253 0.72 -1.34 12.29
N SER A 254 0.46 -0.03 12.36
CA SER A 254 1.28 0.93 13.12
C SER A 254 0.42 2.06 13.70
N ARG A 255 0.44 2.22 15.02
CA ARG A 255 -0.18 3.32 15.78
C ARG A 255 0.78 4.49 16.01
N VAL A 256 1.92 4.51 15.32
CA VAL A 256 2.90 5.61 15.41
C VAL A 256 2.23 6.91 14.98
N THR A 257 2.27 7.94 15.82
CA THR A 257 1.71 9.28 15.54
C THR A 257 2.76 10.38 15.52
N GLU A 258 4.03 10.07 15.80
CA GLU A 258 5.10 11.07 15.87
C GLU A 258 6.22 10.75 14.88
N ILE A 259 6.60 11.76 14.08
CA ILE A 259 7.76 11.69 13.16
C ILE A 259 8.74 12.85 13.36
N GLU A 260 10.04 12.60 13.15
CA GLU A 260 11.07 13.64 13.14
C GLU A 260 10.86 14.68 12.03
N SER A 261 10.54 14.23 10.82
CA SER A 261 10.29 15.14 9.69
C SER A 261 9.47 14.45 8.63
N ARG A 262 8.59 15.25 7.99
CA ARG A 262 7.85 14.86 6.80
C ARG A 262 8.71 14.76 5.53
N HIS A 263 9.91 15.32 5.54
CA HIS A 263 10.83 15.26 4.41
C HIS A 263 11.66 13.97 4.51
N TYR A 264 12.76 14.04 5.25
CA TYR A 264 13.60 12.91 5.56
C TYR A 264 13.85 12.88 7.07
N PRO A 265 13.73 11.71 7.72
CA PRO A 265 13.59 10.37 7.12
C PRO A 265 12.16 9.89 6.84
N GLY A 266 11.13 10.61 7.30
CA GLY A 266 9.73 10.18 7.17
C GLY A 266 9.37 9.00 8.09
N ASN A 267 8.30 8.30 7.73
CA ASN A 267 7.82 7.07 8.37
C ASN A 267 6.99 6.31 7.33
N ASP A 268 7.10 4.98 7.31
CA ASP A 268 6.47 4.14 6.31
C ASP A 268 5.97 2.84 6.99
N LEU A 269 4.83 2.27 6.56
CA LEU A 269 4.44 0.92 7.00
C LEU A 269 5.37 -0.13 6.40
N LEU A 270 5.69 0.01 5.12
CA LEU A 270 6.72 -0.76 4.43
C LEU A 270 7.65 0.17 3.65
N ARG A 271 8.94 0.09 3.97
CA ARG A 271 9.99 0.81 3.25
C ARG A 271 10.93 -0.15 2.52
N LEU A 272 11.05 0.02 1.22
CA LEU A 272 12.02 -0.68 0.36
C LEU A 272 12.95 0.34 -0.31
N ASP A 273 14.19 0.41 0.16
CA ASP A 273 15.27 1.12 -0.52
C ASP A 273 15.88 0.19 -1.60
N ILE A 274 15.32 0.22 -2.81
CA ILE A 274 15.58 -0.69 -3.93
C ILE A 274 16.98 -0.48 -4.49
N SER A 275 17.71 -1.59 -4.63
CA SER A 275 19.07 -1.63 -5.19
C SER A 275 19.27 -2.76 -6.20
N GLY A 276 18.19 -3.48 -6.51
CA GLY A 276 18.16 -4.62 -7.42
C GLY A 276 16.72 -5.08 -7.64
N GLY A 277 16.55 -6.07 -8.52
CA GLY A 277 15.24 -6.49 -8.99
C GLY A 277 14.57 -7.63 -8.22
N ASN A 278 13.51 -8.15 -8.81
CA ASN A 278 12.72 -9.30 -8.33
C ASN A 278 12.11 -9.02 -6.95
N ILE A 279 11.30 -7.96 -6.87
CA ILE A 279 10.63 -7.54 -5.65
C ILE A 279 9.13 -7.66 -5.86
N GLU A 280 8.45 -8.36 -4.97
CA GLU A 280 7.01 -8.56 -4.99
C GLU A 280 6.42 -8.17 -3.62
N VAL A 281 5.44 -7.27 -3.63
CA VAL A 281 4.64 -6.92 -2.45
C VAL A 281 3.18 -7.23 -2.76
N SER A 282 2.65 -8.33 -2.20
CA SER A 282 1.36 -8.87 -2.60
C SER A 282 0.48 -9.36 -1.46
N ASP A 283 -0.83 -9.24 -1.58
CA ASP A 283 -1.77 -9.87 -0.63
C ASP A 283 -1.60 -9.44 0.84
N ASN A 284 -1.16 -8.21 1.09
CA ASN A 284 -0.99 -7.69 2.46
C ASN A 284 -2.15 -6.76 2.86
N LEU A 285 -2.41 -6.70 4.17
CA LEU A 285 -3.21 -5.68 4.81
C LEU A 285 -2.26 -4.64 5.41
N PHE A 286 -2.39 -3.39 4.98
CA PHE A 286 -1.72 -2.24 5.60
C PHE A 286 -2.75 -1.43 6.37
N THR A 287 -2.43 -1.08 7.61
CA THR A 287 -3.42 -0.46 8.51
C THR A 287 -2.80 0.66 9.34
N GLN A 288 -3.49 1.79 9.40
CA GLN A 288 -3.03 3.00 10.09
C GLN A 288 -1.77 3.55 9.41
N GLY A 289 -0.72 3.87 10.18
CA GLY A 289 0.50 4.51 9.68
C GLY A 289 0.27 6.00 9.39
N CYS A 290 1.11 6.86 9.95
CA CYS A 290 0.88 8.30 9.98
C CYS A 290 1.42 9.09 8.78
N HIS A 291 2.13 8.45 7.83
CA HIS A 291 2.79 9.19 6.77
C HIS A 291 2.79 8.45 5.43
N ILE A 292 3.47 7.31 5.28
CA ILE A 292 3.44 6.53 4.04
C ILE A 292 2.99 5.09 4.28
N GLY A 293 2.15 4.58 3.39
CA GLY A 293 1.82 3.15 3.34
C GLY A 293 3.02 2.35 2.86
N ILE A 294 3.28 2.36 1.55
CA ILE A 294 4.38 1.63 0.92
C ILE A 294 5.31 2.62 0.20
N ARG A 295 6.60 2.57 0.54
CA ARG A 295 7.66 3.31 -0.16
C ARG A 295 8.54 2.37 -0.98
N LEU A 296 8.66 2.67 -2.28
CA LEU A 296 9.49 1.96 -3.25
C LEU A 296 10.41 2.97 -3.91
N ALA A 297 11.67 3.07 -3.46
CA ALA A 297 12.60 4.07 -3.95
C ALA A 297 13.94 3.45 -4.35
N GLY A 298 14.40 3.74 -5.56
CA GLY A 298 15.64 3.21 -6.12
C GLY A 298 15.42 2.53 -7.46
N GLU A 299 16.29 1.61 -7.84
CA GLU A 299 16.32 1.04 -9.20
C GLU A 299 16.47 -0.48 -9.17
N GLY A 300 15.67 -1.17 -9.98
CA GLY A 300 15.73 -2.62 -10.16
C GLY A 300 14.67 -3.11 -11.14
N PRO A 301 14.95 -4.15 -11.95
CA PRO A 301 13.94 -4.73 -12.84
C PRO A 301 12.94 -5.60 -12.04
N ASN A 302 11.76 -5.88 -12.60
CA ASN A 302 10.79 -6.82 -12.02
C ASN A 302 10.40 -6.45 -10.58
N VAL A 303 9.97 -5.20 -10.37
CA VAL A 303 9.41 -4.73 -9.11
C VAL A 303 7.90 -4.59 -9.28
N GLU A 304 7.13 -5.23 -8.42
CA GLU A 304 5.69 -5.33 -8.56
C GLU A 304 4.97 -5.23 -7.20
N VAL A 305 3.86 -4.48 -7.16
CA VAL A 305 3.01 -4.30 -5.99
C VAL A 305 1.55 -4.53 -6.37
N HIS A 306 0.94 -5.58 -5.83
CA HIS A 306 -0.41 -5.94 -6.25
C HIS A 306 -1.30 -6.60 -5.21
N HIS A 307 -2.61 -6.52 -5.38
CA HIS A 307 -3.57 -7.23 -4.53
C HIS A 307 -3.41 -6.90 -3.03
N ASN A 308 -2.95 -5.71 -2.68
CA ASN A 308 -2.86 -5.27 -1.28
C ASN A 308 -4.11 -4.47 -0.88
N ASP A 309 -4.55 -4.63 0.37
CA ASP A 309 -5.58 -3.81 1.01
C ASP A 309 -4.91 -2.76 1.90
N ILE A 310 -4.80 -1.53 1.40
CA ILE A 310 -4.06 -0.44 2.01
C ILE A 310 -5.04 0.54 2.65
N ARG A 311 -5.17 0.47 3.98
CA ARG A 311 -5.96 1.41 4.78
C ARG A 311 -5.04 2.33 5.57
N HIS A 312 -4.73 3.47 4.98
CA HIS A 312 -3.66 4.38 5.42
C HIS A 312 -4.23 5.66 6.07
N HIS A 313 -3.71 6.05 7.25
CA HIS A 313 -4.14 7.26 7.95
C HIS A 313 -3.05 8.32 7.97
N GLN A 314 -2.95 9.08 6.88
CA GLN A 314 -1.98 10.17 6.79
C GLN A 314 -2.27 11.26 7.83
N LEU A 315 -1.25 11.60 8.62
CA LEU A 315 -1.24 12.72 9.56
C LEU A 315 -0.28 13.83 9.14
N TYR A 316 0.69 13.53 8.28
CA TYR A 316 1.77 14.45 7.89
C TYR A 316 1.76 14.65 6.38
N VAL A 317 1.94 15.91 5.94
CA VAL A 317 2.02 16.23 4.51
C VAL A 317 3.23 15.53 3.87
N ASN A 318 3.20 15.37 2.55
CA ASN A 318 4.16 14.56 1.77
C ASN A 318 4.05 13.05 2.01
N GLY A 319 3.05 12.64 2.80
CA GLY A 319 2.60 11.28 2.89
C GLY A 319 1.82 10.83 1.65
N TYR A 320 1.85 9.52 1.38
CA TYR A 320 1.11 8.86 0.30
C TYR A 320 0.85 7.41 0.70
N ALA A 321 -0.29 6.84 0.34
CA ALA A 321 -0.50 5.40 0.49
C ALA A 321 0.53 4.60 -0.33
N LEU A 322 0.90 5.08 -1.52
CA LEU A 322 1.88 4.49 -2.42
C LEU A 322 2.90 5.55 -2.90
N ALA A 323 4.15 5.46 -2.45
CA ALA A 323 5.25 6.28 -2.94
C ALA A 323 6.12 5.50 -3.94
N CYS A 324 5.94 5.81 -5.22
CA CYS A 324 6.46 5.07 -6.37
C CYS A 324 7.60 5.84 -7.05
N SER A 325 8.83 5.48 -6.71
CA SER A 325 10.06 6.13 -7.18
C SER A 325 11.05 5.11 -7.77
N CYS A 326 10.54 4.13 -8.52
CA CYS A 326 11.33 3.08 -9.17
C CYS A 326 10.97 2.96 -10.66
N PRO A 327 11.93 3.07 -11.59
CA PRO A 327 11.67 2.91 -13.03
C PRO A 327 11.08 1.53 -13.38
N GLY A 328 10.10 1.50 -14.28
CA GLY A 328 9.49 0.24 -14.75
C GLY A 328 8.64 -0.49 -13.70
N LEU A 329 8.34 0.15 -12.57
CA LEU A 329 7.52 -0.41 -11.50
C LEU A 329 6.12 -0.75 -11.99
N LYS A 330 5.61 -1.92 -11.60
CA LYS A 330 4.21 -2.32 -11.81
C LYS A 330 3.42 -2.20 -10.51
N VAL A 331 2.32 -1.47 -10.54
CA VAL A 331 1.41 -1.34 -9.39
C VAL A 331 -0.01 -1.60 -9.85
N HIS A 332 -0.60 -2.71 -9.42
CA HIS A 332 -1.92 -3.09 -9.92
C HIS A 332 -2.82 -3.84 -8.95
N HIS A 333 -4.14 -3.76 -9.15
CA HIS A 333 -5.12 -4.52 -8.36
C HIS A 333 -5.03 -4.26 -6.85
N ASN A 334 -4.54 -3.09 -6.42
CA ASN A 334 -4.52 -2.72 -5.01
C ASN A 334 -5.79 -1.94 -4.66
N ARG A 335 -6.30 -2.18 -3.45
CA ARG A 335 -7.31 -1.34 -2.83
C ARG A 335 -6.62 -0.33 -1.92
N VAL A 336 -6.95 0.94 -2.07
CA VAL A 336 -6.48 2.01 -1.19
C VAL A 336 -7.68 2.74 -0.60
N THR A 337 -7.76 2.76 0.72
CA THR A 337 -8.66 3.62 1.48
C THR A 337 -7.80 4.51 2.36
N SER A 338 -7.80 5.82 2.11
CA SER A 338 -6.94 6.73 2.87
C SER A 338 -7.63 8.02 3.26
N SER A 339 -7.32 8.51 4.46
CA SER A 339 -7.62 9.89 4.86
C SER A 339 -6.57 10.88 4.32
N GLY A 340 -5.79 10.48 3.32
CA GLY A 340 -4.68 11.24 2.76
C GLY A 340 -4.51 10.93 1.28
N ARG A 341 -3.30 11.12 0.76
CA ARG A 341 -3.01 11.00 -0.66
C ARG A 341 -2.91 9.54 -1.10
N GLY A 342 -3.26 9.29 -2.36
CA GLY A 342 -3.21 7.97 -2.98
C GLY A 342 -1.80 7.57 -3.38
N ALA A 343 -1.41 7.89 -4.62
CA ALA A 343 -0.17 7.45 -5.23
C ALA A 343 0.67 8.63 -5.75
N HIS A 344 1.99 8.53 -5.55
CA HIS A 344 2.98 9.48 -6.05
C HIS A 344 3.96 8.78 -6.98
N LEU A 345 3.94 9.14 -8.26
CA LEU A 345 4.71 8.56 -9.34
C LEU A 345 5.82 9.54 -9.76
N THR A 346 7.07 9.13 -9.63
CA THR A 346 8.25 10.03 -9.79
C THR A 346 9.37 9.45 -10.65
N ALA A 347 9.14 8.30 -11.29
CA ALA A 347 10.10 7.62 -12.14
C ALA A 347 9.48 7.29 -13.50
N GLU A 348 10.33 6.88 -14.46
CA GLU A 348 9.91 6.55 -15.81
C GLU A 348 9.31 5.14 -15.91
N GLY A 349 8.47 4.92 -16.92
CA GLY A 349 7.98 3.60 -17.30
C GLY A 349 7.10 2.93 -16.24
N ILE A 350 6.55 3.67 -15.27
CA ILE A 350 5.67 3.08 -14.26
C ILE A 350 4.35 2.66 -14.93
N GLU A 351 3.93 1.43 -14.70
CA GLU A 351 2.62 0.90 -15.06
C GLU A 351 1.74 0.88 -13.81
N PHE A 352 0.75 1.77 -13.75
CA PHE A 352 -0.20 1.88 -12.64
C PHE A 352 -1.59 1.49 -13.14
N ALA A 353 -2.01 0.26 -12.87
CA ALA A 353 -3.16 -0.34 -13.56
C ALA A 353 -4.20 -0.97 -12.62
N ASP A 354 -5.49 -0.83 -12.90
CA ASP A 354 -6.57 -1.58 -12.22
C ASP A 354 -6.58 -1.45 -10.69
N ASN A 355 -6.12 -0.32 -10.15
CA ASN A 355 -6.20 -0.04 -8.71
C ASN A 355 -7.53 0.64 -8.36
N HIS A 356 -8.02 0.38 -7.15
CA HIS A 356 -9.21 1.03 -6.60
C HIS A 356 -8.83 1.93 -5.42
N LEU A 357 -8.93 3.24 -5.60
CA LEU A 357 -8.58 4.25 -4.60
C LEU A 357 -9.83 5.03 -4.19
N ASP A 358 -10.21 4.97 -2.91
CA ASP A 358 -11.24 5.83 -2.31
C ASP A 358 -10.60 6.65 -1.19
N LEU A 359 -10.49 7.96 -1.44
CA LEU A 359 -9.74 8.87 -0.60
C LEU A 359 -10.65 9.96 -0.05
N VAL A 360 -10.39 10.34 1.19
CA VAL A 360 -11.04 11.45 1.86
C VAL A 360 -9.95 12.38 2.35
N GLY A 361 -10.15 13.69 2.26
CA GLY A 361 -9.14 14.60 2.80
C GLY A 361 -8.99 14.44 4.31
N HIS A 362 -7.96 15.07 4.87
CA HIS A 362 -7.79 15.26 6.30
C HIS A 362 -6.84 16.45 6.55
N PRO A 363 -6.95 17.18 7.66
CA PRO A 363 -5.93 18.15 8.06
C PRO A 363 -4.59 17.46 8.32
N ASP A 364 -3.52 17.96 7.71
CA ASP A 364 -2.18 17.40 7.87
C ASP A 364 -1.30 18.28 8.77
N LEU A 365 -0.21 17.71 9.26
CA LEU A 365 0.85 18.36 10.01
C LEU A 365 2.07 18.65 9.11
N ASP A 366 2.62 19.86 9.23
CA ASP A 366 3.82 20.32 8.52
C ASP A 366 4.87 20.90 9.48
N ASP A 367 6.13 20.60 9.21
CA ASP A 367 7.31 21.04 9.95
C ASP A 367 8.02 22.24 9.28
N MET A 368 7.33 23.09 8.53
CA MET A 368 7.95 24.21 7.79
C MET A 368 8.46 25.39 8.66
N PRO A 369 9.72 25.84 8.45
CA PRO A 369 10.78 25.24 7.61
C PRO A 369 11.28 23.91 8.18
N ALA A 370 11.60 22.93 7.33
CA ALA A 370 11.83 21.53 7.70
C ALA A 370 12.48 21.30 9.07
N LYS A 371 11.94 20.34 9.84
CA LYS A 371 12.27 20.05 11.25
C LYS A 371 11.87 21.12 12.27
N SER A 372 11.01 22.07 11.91
CA SER A 372 10.44 23.02 12.88
C SER A 372 9.46 22.35 13.85
N ARG A 373 9.30 22.95 15.04
CA ARG A 373 8.38 22.52 16.09
C ARG A 373 7.64 23.72 16.74
N PRO A 374 6.41 23.53 17.25
CA PRO A 374 5.55 22.37 17.02
C PRO A 374 5.20 22.23 15.53
N PHE A 375 4.75 21.04 15.11
CA PHE A 375 4.16 20.91 13.78
C PHE A 375 2.97 21.86 13.67
N LYS A 376 2.83 22.48 12.50
CA LYS A 376 1.71 23.35 12.18
C LYS A 376 0.68 22.54 11.43
N THR A 377 -0.59 22.67 11.80
CA THR A 377 -1.67 22.20 10.96
C THR A 377 -1.65 23.02 9.67
N ILE A 378 -1.62 22.33 8.54
CA ILE A 378 -1.69 22.93 7.21
C ILE A 378 -2.73 22.20 6.37
N ALA A 379 -3.32 22.93 5.44
CA ALA A 379 -4.16 22.38 4.40
C ALA A 379 -3.28 22.11 3.17
N VAL A 380 -3.12 20.86 2.74
CA VAL A 380 -2.36 20.55 1.52
C VAL A 380 -3.07 19.56 0.63
N GLU A 381 -3.01 19.83 -0.67
CA GLU A 381 -3.19 18.97 -1.85
C GLU A 381 -3.68 17.53 -1.63
N LEU A 382 -4.90 17.15 -2.01
CA LEU A 382 -5.34 15.77 -1.94
C LEU A 382 -5.23 15.20 -3.33
N HIS A 383 -4.14 14.47 -3.52
CA HIS A 383 -3.79 13.87 -4.79
C HIS A 383 -4.21 12.41 -4.80
N GLY A 384 -4.95 12.03 -5.83
CA GLY A 384 -5.30 10.64 -6.07
C GLY A 384 -4.12 9.91 -6.66
N ILE A 385 -3.87 10.15 -7.95
CA ILE A 385 -2.70 9.69 -8.68
C ILE A 385 -1.93 10.94 -9.12
N LYS A 386 -0.73 11.14 -8.58
CA LYS A 386 0.15 12.26 -8.92
C LYS A 386 1.33 11.79 -9.75
N LEU A 387 1.52 12.41 -10.92
CA LEU A 387 2.72 12.30 -11.73
C LEU A 387 3.56 13.55 -11.48
N GLU A 388 4.79 13.42 -10.96
CA GLU A 388 5.61 14.58 -10.57
C GLU A 388 7.09 14.44 -10.94
N GLY A 389 7.61 15.45 -11.66
CA GLY A 389 9.04 15.61 -11.93
C GLY A 389 9.46 15.36 -13.39
N ASP A 390 10.73 15.68 -13.69
CA ASP A 390 11.32 15.54 -15.04
C ASP A 390 11.53 14.09 -15.48
N LYS A 391 11.57 13.16 -14.52
CA LYS A 391 11.81 11.73 -14.75
C LYS A 391 10.54 10.95 -15.08
N VAL A 392 9.36 11.54 -14.91
CA VAL A 392 8.09 10.85 -15.17
C VAL A 392 7.82 10.85 -16.66
N ARG A 393 8.27 9.79 -17.33
CA ARG A 393 8.19 9.59 -18.78
C ARG A 393 7.71 8.19 -19.10
N ASN A 394 7.04 8.00 -20.22
CA ASN A 394 6.56 6.71 -20.71
C ASN A 394 5.74 5.92 -19.68
N CYS A 395 5.09 6.61 -18.73
CA CYS A 395 4.25 5.96 -17.73
C CYS A 395 2.88 5.65 -18.32
N LYS A 396 2.27 4.56 -17.85
CA LYS A 396 0.94 4.11 -18.27
C LYS A 396 0.01 3.99 -17.08
N ILE A 397 -1.04 4.79 -17.08
CA ILE A 397 -2.05 4.84 -16.02
C ILE A 397 -3.36 4.32 -16.60
N MET A 398 -3.78 3.12 -16.21
CA MET A 398 -4.80 2.37 -16.96
C MET A 398 -5.85 1.72 -16.07
N GLY A 399 -7.13 1.79 -16.44
CA GLY A 399 -8.18 0.99 -15.79
C GLY A 399 -8.42 1.27 -14.30
N ASN A 400 -7.83 2.34 -13.74
CA ASN A 400 -7.96 2.63 -12.32
C ASN A 400 -9.31 3.28 -12.02
N HIS A 401 -9.81 3.04 -10.81
CA HIS A 401 -10.85 3.86 -10.20
C HIS A 401 -10.23 4.69 -9.10
N CYS A 402 -10.30 6.01 -9.20
CA CYS A 402 -9.83 6.91 -8.16
C CYS A 402 -10.91 7.93 -7.81
N ARG A 403 -11.41 7.84 -6.59
CA ARG A 403 -12.39 8.75 -6.02
C ARG A 403 -11.79 9.54 -4.89
N ILE A 404 -12.07 10.84 -4.89
CA ILE A 404 -11.78 11.75 -3.82
C ILE A 404 -13.04 12.50 -3.44
N VAL A 405 -13.37 12.51 -2.14
CA VAL A 405 -14.41 13.37 -1.58
C VAL A 405 -13.85 14.32 -0.54
N GLN A 406 -14.08 15.61 -0.76
CA GLN A 406 -13.92 16.67 0.22
C GLN A 406 -15.21 16.82 1.03
N LYS A 407 -15.15 16.62 2.36
CA LYS A 407 -16.31 16.58 3.26
C LYS A 407 -16.47 17.86 4.10
N LEU A 408 -17.69 18.12 4.58
CA LEU A 408 -18.02 19.09 5.64
C LEU A 408 -18.09 18.40 7.03
N PRO A 409 -18.00 19.14 8.16
CA PRO A 409 -17.66 20.55 8.30
C PRO A 409 -16.16 20.75 8.39
N ASP A 410 -15.66 21.75 7.68
CA ASP A 410 -14.37 22.37 7.95
C ASP A 410 -14.60 23.87 7.96
N ALA A 411 -13.88 24.62 8.80
CA ALA A 411 -14.00 26.07 8.73
C ALA A 411 -13.68 26.50 7.28
N GLN A 412 -14.51 27.36 6.71
CA GLN A 412 -14.27 27.97 5.41
C GLN A 412 -12.77 28.34 5.31
N TRP A 413 -12.10 28.00 4.21
CA TRP A 413 -10.66 28.25 4.00
C TRP A 413 -9.67 27.32 4.71
N ARG A 414 -10.08 26.13 5.17
CA ARG A 414 -9.17 25.15 5.82
C ARG A 414 -8.80 23.93 4.99
N TYR A 415 -9.45 23.70 3.85
CA TYR A 415 -9.37 22.40 3.21
C TYR A 415 -8.83 22.42 1.79
N VAL A 416 -8.60 21.19 1.38
CA VAL A 416 -7.74 20.75 0.32
C VAL A 416 -8.58 20.39 -0.89
N PRO A 417 -8.26 20.92 -2.07
CA PRO A 417 -9.02 20.58 -3.26
C PRO A 417 -8.83 19.11 -3.64
N ALA A 418 -9.95 18.48 -4.01
CA ALA A 418 -9.96 17.11 -4.50
C ALA A 418 -9.34 17.05 -5.91
N THR A 419 -8.19 16.38 -6.06
CA THR A 419 -7.51 16.19 -7.35
C THR A 419 -7.18 14.70 -7.61
N PRO A 420 -8.16 13.88 -8.05
CA PRO A 420 -7.96 12.46 -8.32
C PRO A 420 -6.86 12.20 -9.35
N LEU A 421 -6.70 13.06 -10.35
CA LEU A 421 -5.54 13.06 -11.24
C LEU A 421 -4.79 14.40 -11.12
N ASN A 422 -3.52 14.33 -10.73
CA ASN A 422 -2.64 15.49 -10.65
C ASN A 422 -1.42 15.30 -11.56
N ILE A 423 -1.21 16.23 -12.50
CA ILE A 423 -0.17 16.14 -13.53
C ILE A 423 0.82 17.29 -13.33
N ALA A 424 2.02 16.92 -12.87
CA ALA A 424 3.17 17.78 -12.65
C ALA A 424 4.41 17.22 -13.39
N CYS A 425 4.20 16.82 -14.65
CA CYS A 425 5.26 16.28 -15.52
C CYS A 425 6.02 17.44 -16.17
N TYR A 426 7.32 17.54 -15.92
CA TYR A 426 8.11 18.69 -16.36
C TYR A 426 8.82 18.49 -17.71
N ASP A 427 8.71 17.30 -18.31
CA ASP A 427 9.21 17.04 -19.66
C ASP A 427 8.09 17.22 -20.72
N PRO A 428 8.23 18.16 -21.69
CA PRO A 428 7.30 18.32 -22.81
C PRO A 428 7.14 17.06 -23.66
N ASN A 429 8.14 16.20 -23.68
CA ASN A 429 8.23 14.99 -24.47
C ASN A 429 8.09 13.72 -23.61
N ALA A 430 7.42 13.84 -22.45
CA ALA A 430 7.34 12.75 -21.49
C ALA A 430 6.60 11.51 -21.99
N MET A 431 5.66 11.63 -22.93
CA MET A 431 4.91 10.51 -23.51
C MET A 431 4.13 9.68 -22.46
N ASN A 432 3.60 10.32 -21.42
CA ASN A 432 2.76 9.63 -20.45
C ASN A 432 1.35 9.38 -21.03
N GLU A 433 0.79 8.21 -20.78
CA GLU A 433 -0.51 7.76 -21.28
C GLU A 433 -1.45 7.47 -20.11
N ILE A 434 -2.63 8.08 -20.12
CA ILE A 434 -3.67 7.95 -19.11
C ILE A 434 -4.95 7.52 -19.83
N VAL A 435 -5.33 6.26 -19.69
CA VAL A 435 -6.38 5.64 -20.51
C VAL A 435 -7.35 4.74 -19.74
N GLY A 436 -8.63 4.82 -20.05
CA GLY A 436 -9.63 3.87 -19.51
C GLY A 436 -9.85 3.97 -18.00
N ASN A 437 -9.47 5.08 -17.36
CA ASN A 437 -9.63 5.26 -15.92
C ASN A 437 -10.96 5.94 -15.60
N THR A 438 -11.42 5.77 -14.37
CA THR A 438 -12.51 6.57 -13.77
C THR A 438 -11.95 7.44 -12.66
N PHE A 439 -12.05 8.76 -12.82
CA PHE A 439 -11.63 9.75 -11.83
C PHE A 439 -12.84 10.52 -11.30
N VAL A 440 -13.04 10.53 -9.98
CA VAL A 440 -14.21 11.14 -9.33
C VAL A 440 -13.73 12.17 -8.32
N ALA A 441 -14.00 13.45 -8.56
CA ALA A 441 -13.64 14.55 -7.67
C ALA A 441 -14.92 15.20 -7.14
N LEU A 442 -15.21 15.07 -5.85
CA LEU A 442 -16.42 15.64 -5.26
C LEU A 442 -16.08 16.56 -4.08
N THR A 443 -16.88 17.60 -3.92
CA THR A 443 -16.89 18.47 -2.75
C THR A 443 -18.29 18.58 -2.16
N GLU A 444 -18.41 18.51 -0.84
CA GLU A 444 -19.67 18.75 -0.12
C GLU A 444 -19.97 20.25 0.07
N HIS A 445 -19.05 21.14 -0.32
CA HIS A 445 -19.29 22.59 -0.30
C HIS A 445 -20.23 23.02 -1.42
N ARG A 446 -21.13 23.97 -1.13
CA ARG A 446 -22.04 24.54 -2.13
C ARG A 446 -21.44 25.71 -2.89
N GLU A 447 -20.68 26.55 -2.20
CA GLU A 447 -19.97 27.69 -2.79
C GLU A 447 -18.48 27.35 -2.80
N THR A 448 -17.79 27.61 -3.90
CA THR A 448 -16.35 27.35 -4.00
C THR A 448 -15.60 28.56 -4.52
N ARG A 449 -14.36 28.73 -4.04
CA ARG A 449 -13.38 29.67 -4.60
C ARG A 449 -12.28 28.89 -5.28
N HIS A 450 -12.16 29.03 -6.60
CA HIS A 450 -11.07 28.42 -7.36
C HIS A 450 -9.75 29.17 -7.10
N GLY A 451 -8.88 28.56 -6.30
CA GLY A 451 -7.56 29.09 -5.92
C GLY A 451 -6.44 28.66 -6.88
N GLY A 452 -5.21 29.03 -6.54
CA GLY A 452 -4.00 28.45 -7.14
C GLY A 452 -3.62 27.10 -6.50
N TYR A 453 -2.58 26.45 -7.00
CA TYR A 453 -1.97 25.31 -6.31
C TYR A 453 -1.35 25.77 -4.98
N GLY A 454 -1.61 25.03 -3.90
CA GLY A 454 -1.24 25.34 -2.52
C GLY A 454 -2.17 26.31 -1.82
N ASP A 455 -3.17 26.84 -2.53
CA ASP A 455 -4.15 27.76 -1.98
C ASP A 455 -5.39 26.97 -1.51
N SER A 456 -5.67 27.05 -0.21
CA SER A 456 -6.82 26.36 0.40
C SER A 456 -8.09 26.72 -0.35
N GLY A 457 -8.82 25.71 -0.80
CA GLY A 457 -9.95 25.87 -1.68
C GLY A 457 -10.99 24.79 -1.48
N GLU A 458 -12.25 25.19 -1.56
CA GLU A 458 -13.44 24.35 -1.33
C GLU A 458 -13.85 23.57 -2.59
N TRP A 459 -12.95 23.51 -3.56
CA TRP A 459 -13.20 23.10 -4.94
C TRP A 459 -12.67 21.72 -5.25
N ALA A 460 -13.25 21.10 -6.28
CA ALA A 460 -12.86 19.78 -6.75
C ALA A 460 -12.52 19.84 -8.25
N ALA A 461 -11.40 19.24 -8.67
CA ALA A 461 -11.05 19.11 -10.08
C ALA A 461 -10.68 17.68 -10.42
N SER A 462 -11.36 17.09 -11.40
CA SER A 462 -11.07 15.72 -11.83
C SER A 462 -9.64 15.56 -12.40
N VAL A 463 -9.09 16.64 -12.98
CA VAL A 463 -7.71 16.76 -13.44
C VAL A 463 -7.14 18.11 -13.01
N TYR A 464 -5.93 18.12 -12.45
CA TYR A 464 -5.22 19.35 -12.13
C TYR A 464 -3.79 19.37 -12.64
N PHE A 465 -3.41 20.44 -13.34
CA PHE A 465 -2.09 20.64 -13.93
C PHE A 465 -1.23 21.58 -13.07
N VAL A 466 0.03 21.19 -12.82
CA VAL A 466 0.97 21.93 -11.96
C VAL A 466 2.31 22.06 -12.69
N GLY A 467 2.82 23.28 -12.86
CA GLY A 467 4.12 23.49 -13.51
C GLY A 467 4.22 22.98 -14.95
N MET A 468 3.09 22.92 -15.67
CA MET A 468 3.01 22.47 -17.08
C MET A 468 3.30 23.62 -18.06
N ASP A 469 4.34 24.40 -17.78
CA ASP A 469 4.72 25.63 -18.47
C ASP A 469 6.09 25.54 -19.18
N ARG A 470 6.51 24.32 -19.54
CA ARG A 470 7.84 23.99 -20.08
C ARG A 470 7.97 24.03 -21.61
N GLY A 471 6.97 24.56 -22.31
CA GLY A 471 6.95 24.71 -23.76
C GLY A 471 6.42 23.49 -24.50
N GLN A 472 6.20 23.65 -25.80
CA GLN A 472 5.61 22.61 -26.65
C GLN A 472 6.53 21.41 -26.82
N ALA A 473 5.92 20.24 -27.00
CA ALA A 473 6.62 19.02 -27.38
C ALA A 473 7.15 19.11 -28.82
N GLU A 474 8.13 18.27 -29.15
CA GLU A 474 8.57 18.05 -30.53
C GLU A 474 7.43 17.46 -31.39
N PRO A 475 7.47 17.63 -32.73
CA PRO A 475 6.44 17.07 -33.61
C PRO A 475 6.21 15.57 -33.37
N GLY A 476 4.95 15.19 -33.13
CA GLY A 476 4.53 13.81 -32.85
C GLY A 476 4.68 13.38 -31.39
N LYS A 477 5.20 14.23 -30.51
CA LYS A 477 5.32 13.97 -29.08
C LYS A 477 4.30 14.75 -28.26
N TRP A 478 4.17 14.36 -26.99
CA TRP A 478 3.32 15.03 -26.00
C TRP A 478 3.90 14.80 -24.60
N SER A 479 3.47 15.61 -23.65
CA SER A 479 3.81 15.41 -22.24
C SER A 479 2.85 14.40 -21.60
N ALA A 480 1.55 14.59 -21.80
CA ALA A 480 0.50 13.69 -21.33
C ALA A 480 -0.60 13.51 -22.39
N TRP A 481 -1.10 12.29 -22.54
CA TRP A 481 -2.26 11.96 -23.36
C TRP A 481 -3.32 11.29 -22.51
N LEU A 482 -4.44 11.98 -22.35
CA LEU A 482 -5.61 11.53 -21.58
C LEU A 482 -6.68 11.14 -22.59
N HIS A 483 -7.02 9.85 -22.67
CA HIS A 483 -8.08 9.40 -23.57
C HIS A 483 -8.91 8.23 -23.06
N ASP A 484 -10.15 8.14 -23.53
CA ASP A 484 -11.10 7.08 -23.16
C ASP A 484 -11.30 6.96 -21.62
N ASN A 485 -11.07 8.04 -20.87
CA ASN A 485 -11.32 8.09 -19.43
C ASN A 485 -12.72 8.63 -19.14
N ARG A 486 -13.23 8.31 -17.95
CA ARG A 486 -14.44 8.89 -17.36
C ARG A 486 -14.05 9.81 -16.20
N PHE A 487 -14.30 11.10 -16.37
CA PHE A 487 -14.11 12.13 -15.35
C PHE A 487 -15.45 12.55 -14.77
N ILE A 488 -15.60 12.49 -13.46
CA ILE A 488 -16.82 12.87 -12.74
C ILE A 488 -16.44 13.97 -11.75
N SER A 489 -17.15 15.09 -11.78
CA SER A 489 -16.97 16.17 -10.81
C SER A 489 -18.26 16.93 -10.58
N ASN A 490 -18.46 17.49 -9.38
CA ASN A 490 -19.54 18.44 -9.11
C ASN A 490 -19.08 19.91 -9.14
N ASP A 491 -17.83 20.17 -9.53
CA ASP A 491 -17.24 21.51 -9.61
C ASP A 491 -16.44 21.70 -10.91
N LEU A 492 -15.12 21.45 -10.90
CA LEU A 492 -14.24 21.57 -12.07
C LEU A 492 -13.97 20.22 -12.74
N PHE A 493 -13.83 20.21 -14.07
CA PHE A 493 -13.20 19.08 -14.76
C PHE A 493 -11.68 19.24 -14.83
N LEU A 494 -11.20 20.32 -15.46
CA LEU A 494 -9.76 20.58 -15.62
C LEU A 494 -9.39 21.91 -14.95
N GLY A 495 -8.38 21.88 -14.07
CA GLY A 495 -7.79 23.07 -13.47
C GLY A 495 -6.28 23.15 -13.69
N ALA A 496 -5.70 24.35 -13.59
CA ALA A 496 -4.25 24.52 -13.64
C ALA A 496 -3.73 25.62 -12.71
N GLN A 497 -2.52 25.43 -12.18
CA GLN A 497 -1.82 26.45 -11.37
C GLN A 497 -1.46 27.68 -12.21
N THR A 498 -0.99 27.44 -13.43
CA THR A 498 -0.62 28.42 -14.45
C THR A 498 -1.16 27.94 -15.80
N PRO A 499 -1.39 28.83 -16.78
CA PRO A 499 -1.79 28.43 -18.12
C PRO A 499 -0.84 27.38 -18.69
N VAL A 500 -1.40 26.28 -19.18
CA VAL A 500 -0.63 25.16 -19.75
C VAL A 500 -0.10 25.59 -21.12
N ASN A 501 1.22 25.52 -21.31
CA ASN A 501 1.85 25.81 -22.61
C ASN A 501 2.54 24.57 -23.23
N MET A 502 2.44 23.42 -22.55
CA MET A 502 2.96 22.13 -23.03
C MET A 502 1.94 21.41 -23.91
N THR A 503 2.43 20.50 -24.75
CA THR A 503 1.55 19.65 -25.58
C THR A 503 0.88 18.60 -24.70
N VAL A 504 -0.39 18.82 -24.37
CA VAL A 504 -1.26 17.87 -23.66
C VAL A 504 -2.42 17.49 -24.58
N ARG A 505 -2.64 16.19 -24.76
CA ARG A 505 -3.73 15.65 -25.58
C ARG A 505 -4.86 15.20 -24.66
N VAL A 506 -6.07 15.72 -24.88
CA VAL A 506 -7.27 15.34 -24.11
C VAL A 506 -8.35 14.96 -25.11
N GLU A 507 -8.53 13.66 -25.34
CA GLU A 507 -9.28 13.15 -26.49
C GLU A 507 -10.24 12.02 -26.08
N LYS A 508 -11.45 11.99 -26.64
CA LYS A 508 -12.43 10.88 -26.45
C LYS A 508 -12.75 10.54 -24.99
N ASN A 509 -12.59 11.48 -24.07
CA ASN A 509 -12.99 11.29 -22.68
C ASN A 509 -14.47 11.61 -22.50
N THR A 510 -15.06 11.09 -21.42
CA THR A 510 -16.39 11.46 -20.95
C THR A 510 -16.27 12.27 -19.67
N PHE A 511 -16.74 13.51 -19.69
CA PHE A 511 -16.83 14.41 -18.54
C PHE A 511 -18.28 14.48 -18.06
N VAL A 512 -18.53 14.15 -16.80
CA VAL A 512 -19.87 14.03 -16.22
C VAL A 512 -20.00 14.97 -15.03
N LEU A 513 -20.92 15.93 -15.13
CA LEU A 513 -21.30 16.76 -14.00
C LEU A 513 -22.10 15.89 -13.02
N ALA A 514 -21.56 15.67 -11.83
CA ALA A 514 -22.19 14.84 -10.80
C ALA A 514 -23.46 15.52 -10.26
N ALA A 515 -24.51 14.72 -10.06
CA ALA A 515 -25.75 15.18 -9.44
C ALA A 515 -25.70 15.15 -7.91
N GLU A 516 -24.84 14.30 -7.33
CA GLU A 516 -24.71 14.12 -5.88
C GLU A 516 -23.23 14.00 -5.45
N PRO A 517 -22.73 14.88 -4.55
CA PRO A 517 -23.41 16.10 -4.09
C PRO A 517 -23.77 17.02 -5.25
N ALA A 518 -24.80 17.85 -5.07
CA ALA A 518 -25.25 18.79 -6.10
C ALA A 518 -24.08 19.63 -6.68
N PRO A 519 -24.15 20.04 -7.95
CA PRO A 519 -23.17 20.96 -8.54
C PRO A 519 -22.97 22.21 -7.68
N THR A 520 -21.74 22.65 -7.55
CA THR A 520 -21.40 23.89 -6.84
C THR A 520 -21.97 25.11 -7.57
N GLY A 521 -22.19 26.21 -6.85
CA GLY A 521 -22.72 27.46 -7.41
C GLY A 521 -21.79 28.11 -8.43
N SER A 522 -20.49 27.83 -8.33
CA SER A 522 -19.40 28.34 -9.17
C SER A 522 -18.85 27.29 -10.14
N HIS A 523 -19.52 26.14 -10.31
CA HIS A 523 -19.02 25.06 -11.17
C HIS A 523 -18.66 25.57 -12.57
N ALA A 524 -17.56 25.06 -13.12
CA ALA A 524 -17.07 25.47 -14.43
C ALA A 524 -16.31 24.30 -15.07
N PRO A 525 -16.34 24.14 -16.41
CA PRO A 525 -15.63 23.02 -17.04
C PRO A 525 -14.12 23.17 -16.87
N PHE A 526 -13.62 24.41 -16.95
CA PHE A 526 -12.19 24.72 -17.00
C PHE A 526 -11.81 25.86 -16.08
N TRP A 527 -10.64 25.75 -15.46
CA TRP A 527 -10.03 26.81 -14.67
C TRP A 527 -8.57 27.00 -15.03
N ARG A 528 -8.21 28.19 -15.55
CA ARG A 528 -6.83 28.63 -15.81
C ARG A 528 -5.97 27.73 -16.72
N ILE A 529 -6.57 26.79 -17.47
CA ILE A 529 -5.83 25.87 -18.35
C ILE A 529 -5.18 26.58 -19.55
N GLY A 530 -5.65 27.78 -19.91
CA GLY A 530 -5.14 28.55 -21.04
C GLY A 530 -5.84 28.21 -22.37
N PRO A 531 -5.86 29.17 -23.33
CA PRO A 531 -6.69 29.06 -24.53
C PRO A 531 -6.27 27.92 -25.47
N ALA A 532 -4.97 27.59 -25.52
CA ALA A 532 -4.47 26.51 -26.38
C ALA A 532 -4.97 25.13 -25.94
N LEU A 533 -4.87 24.82 -24.63
CA LEU A 533 -5.37 23.56 -24.10
C LEU A 533 -6.90 23.50 -24.14
N GLU A 534 -7.58 24.60 -23.84
CA GLU A 534 -9.05 24.67 -23.97
C GLU A 534 -9.52 24.34 -25.39
N ALA A 535 -8.88 24.93 -26.42
CA ALA A 535 -9.18 24.63 -27.81
C ALA A 535 -8.93 23.15 -28.15
N ALA A 536 -7.83 22.58 -27.66
CA ALA A 536 -7.51 21.16 -27.85
C ALA A 536 -8.54 20.23 -27.21
N VAL A 537 -9.00 20.54 -25.98
CA VAL A 537 -10.05 19.78 -25.29
C VAL A 537 -11.37 19.85 -26.07
N LYS A 538 -11.74 21.02 -26.58
CA LYS A 538 -12.97 21.20 -27.39
C LYS A 538 -12.90 20.44 -28.72
N ALA A 539 -11.72 20.34 -29.33
CA ALA A 539 -11.52 19.63 -30.59
C ALA A 539 -11.30 18.11 -30.43
N GLY A 540 -10.97 17.63 -29.23
CA GLY A 540 -10.56 16.24 -28.97
C GLY A 540 -11.67 15.18 -29.02
N GLY A 541 -12.90 15.52 -29.40
CA GLY A 541 -14.02 14.58 -29.44
C GLY A 541 -14.46 14.09 -28.05
N ASN A 542 -14.28 14.92 -27.03
CA ASN A 542 -14.74 14.63 -25.67
C ASN A 542 -16.26 14.83 -25.53
N LEU A 543 -16.91 13.98 -24.73
CA LEU A 543 -18.31 14.10 -24.37
C LEU A 543 -18.45 14.86 -23.04
N PHE A 544 -19.38 15.82 -22.98
CA PHE A 544 -19.74 16.55 -21.75
C PHE A 544 -21.21 16.28 -21.41
N GLU A 545 -21.45 15.63 -20.28
CA GLU A 545 -22.78 15.30 -19.76
C GLU A 545 -23.13 16.26 -18.61
N GLY A 546 -24.29 16.90 -18.70
CA GLY A 546 -24.79 17.82 -17.66
C GLY A 546 -24.27 19.25 -17.75
N MET A 547 -23.30 19.55 -18.61
CA MET A 547 -22.81 20.92 -18.85
C MET A 547 -22.16 21.09 -20.24
N ARG A 548 -21.86 22.34 -20.63
CA ARG A 548 -21.16 22.68 -21.88
C ARG A 548 -19.76 23.25 -21.58
N PRO A 549 -18.73 22.91 -22.40
CA PRO A 549 -17.36 23.40 -22.25
C PRO A 549 -17.14 24.84 -22.71
#